data_AF-A0A5A9EWH4-F1
#
_entry.id   AF-A0A5A9EWH4-F1
#
_cell.length_a   1.000
_cell.length_b   1.000
_cell.length_c   1.000
_cell.angle_alpha   90.00
_cell.angle_beta   90.00
_cell.angle_gamma   90.00
#
_symmetry.space_group_name_H-M   'P 1'
#
loop_
_entity.id
_entity.type
_entity.pdbx_description
1 polymer ?
#
loop_
_entity_poly.entity_id
_entity_poly.type
_entity_poly.pdbx_seq_one_letter_code
_entity_poly.pdbx_strand_id
1 'polypeptide(L)' 'MTTMQSEVYEAFRSIDVPEDKAVKAAAALSKRDDDVGALKSDMNLMKWMLGFVLAFQIGIFVKLFIH' A
#
# COMPACT_ATOMS: atom_id res chain seq x y z
N MET A 1 13.08 -2.73 10.27
CA MET A 1 11.86 -2.85 11.09
C MET A 1 10.94 -1.72 10.72
N THR A 2 9.72 -2.03 10.30
CA THR A 2 8.66 -1.05 10.15
C THR A 2 8.25 -0.54 11.53
N THR A 3 7.65 0.65 11.63
CA THR A 3 7.19 1.21 12.91
C THR A 3 6.25 0.24 13.64
N MET A 4 5.34 -0.41 12.89
CA MET A 4 4.41 -1.40 13.42
C MET A 4 5.12 -2.67 13.94
N GLN A 5 6.18 -3.15 13.28
CA GLN A 5 6.97 -4.27 13.80
C GLN A 5 7.57 -3.98 15.16
N SER A 6 8.09 -2.76 15.36
CA SER A 6 8.70 -2.35 16.62
C SER A 6 7.67 -2.35 17.74
N GLU A 7 6.50 -1.76 17.49
CA GLU A 7 5.41 -1.69 18.47
C GLU A 7 4.89 -3.08 18.87
N VAL A 8 4.71 -3.98 17.90
CA VAL A 8 4.25 -5.35 18.16
C VAL A 8 5.32 -6.17 18.89
N TYR A 9 6.59 -6.01 18.51
CA TYR A 9 7.71 -6.65 19.19
C TYR A 9 7.81 -6.20 20.66
N GLU A 10 7.76 -4.89 20.91
CA GLU A 10 7.78 -4.32 22.26
C GLU A 10 6.58 -4.78 23.09
N ALA A 11 5.39 -4.85 22.50
CA ALA A 11 4.21 -5.39 23.15
C ALA A 11 4.40 -6.85 23.57
N PHE A 12 4.95 -7.71 22.70
CA PHE A 12 5.25 -9.11 23.04
C PHE A 12 6.33 -9.22 24.11
N ARG A 13 7.36 -8.37 24.07
CA ARG A 13 8.39 -8.35 25.12
C ARG A 13 7.83 -7.87 26.47
N SER A 14 6.83 -6.99 26.48
CA SER A 14 6.17 -6.51 27.71
C SER A 14 5.38 -7.58 28.45
N ILE A 15 5.00 -8.68 27.77
CA ILE A 15 4.34 -9.85 28.35
C ILE A 15 5.27 -11.07 28.45
N ASP A 16 6.59 -10.82 28.48
CA ASP A 16 7.65 -11.82 28.67
C ASP A 16 7.70 -12.95 27.61
N VAL A 17 7.22 -12.67 26.38
CA VAL A 17 7.39 -13.60 25.27
C VAL A 17 8.88 -13.69 24.91
N PRO A 18 9.43 -14.91 24.70
CA PRO A 18 10.80 -15.10 24.23
C PRO A 18 11.12 -14.30 22.98
N GLU A 19 12.33 -13.73 22.91
CA GLU A 19 12.76 -12.84 21.83
C GLU A 19 12.59 -13.45 20.44
N ASP A 20 12.94 -14.73 20.27
CA ASP A 20 12.83 -15.42 18.98
C ASP A 20 11.38 -15.49 18.47
N LYS A 21 10.42 -15.71 19.38
CA LYS A 21 8.98 -15.78 19.09
C LYS A 21 8.41 -14.38 18.84
N ALA A 22 8.82 -13.39 19.64
CA ALA A 22 8.39 -12.01 19.48
C ALA A 22 8.80 -11.44 18.10
N VAL A 23 10.07 -11.65 17.71
CA VAL A 23 10.58 -11.22 16.40
C VAL A 23 9.87 -11.94 15.26
N LYS A 24 9.69 -13.27 15.34
CA LYS A 24 8.97 -14.03 14.31
C LYS A 24 7.50 -13.59 14.17
N ALA A 25 6.81 -13.34 15.27
CA ALA A 25 5.42 -12.90 15.25
C ALA A 25 5.27 -11.50 14.64
N ALA A 26 6.09 -10.54 15.07
CA ALA A 26 6.13 -9.19 14.49
C ALA A 26 6.48 -9.24 12.99
N ALA A 27 7.44 -10.08 12.60
CA ALA A 27 7.81 -10.29 11.21
C ALA A 27 6.65 -10.84 10.36
N ALA A 28 5.91 -11.83 10.87
CA ALA A 28 4.77 -12.41 10.18
C ALA A 28 3.62 -11.40 9.99
N LEU A 29 3.41 -10.52 10.96
CA LEU A 29 2.38 -9.48 10.91
C LEU A 29 2.66 -8.39 9.87
N SER A 30 3.92 -7.98 9.72
CA SER A 30 4.29 -6.91 8.78
C SER A 30 4.41 -7.36 7.33
N LYS A 31 4.42 -8.68 7.06
CA LYS A 31 4.43 -9.19 5.68
C LYS A 31 3.23 -8.70 4.86
N ARG A 32 2.11 -8.35 5.51
CA ARG A 32 0.95 -7.74 4.87
C ARG A 32 1.16 -6.28 4.43
N ASP A 33 2.07 -5.56 5.06
CA ASP A 33 2.30 -4.14 4.74
C ASP A 33 2.92 -3.97 3.36
N ASP A 34 3.82 -4.89 2.98
CA ASP A 34 4.46 -4.92 1.67
C ASP A 34 3.42 -5.15 0.56
N ASP A 35 2.51 -6.10 0.75
CA ASP A 35 1.42 -6.40 -0.19
C ASP A 35 0.48 -5.19 -0.35
N VAL A 36 0.14 -4.52 0.74
CA VAL A 36 -0.70 -3.32 0.72
C VAL A 36 0.02 -2.15 0.03
N GLY A 37 1.33 -2.01 0.25
CA GLY A 37 2.16 -1.01 -0.41
C GLY A 37 2.18 -1.19 -1.93
N ALA A 38 2.39 -2.43 -2.39
CA ALA A 38 2.34 -2.78 -3.80
C ALA A 38 0.96 -2.50 -4.41
N LEU A 39 -0.12 -2.95 -3.76
CA LEU A 39 -1.49 -2.69 -4.21
C LEU A 39 -1.81 -1.20 -4.30
N LYS A 40 -1.33 -0.39 -3.34
CA LYS A 40 -1.53 1.06 -3.36
C LYS A 40 -0.80 1.71 -4.53
N SER A 41 0.42 1.24 -4.84
CA SER A 41 1.19 1.70 -6.00
C SER A 41 0.46 1.37 -7.30
N ASP A 42 0.00 0.12 -7.46
CA ASP A 42 -0.74 -0.33 -8.65
C ASP A 42 -2.05 0.44 -8.82
N MET A 43 -2.77 0.68 -7.73
CA MET A 43 -3.99 1.50 -7.73
C MET A 43 -3.71 2.94 -8.15
N ASN A 44 -2.58 3.52 -7.73
CA ASN A 44 -2.20 4.87 -8.12
C ASN A 44 -1.85 4.95 -9.61
N LEU A 45 -1.16 3.95 -10.13
CA LEU A 45 -0.88 3.83 -11.57
C LEU A 45 -2.17 3.68 -12.38
N MET A 46 -3.09 2.81 -11.93
CA MET A 46 -4.39 2.60 -12.56
C MET A 46 -5.20 3.92 -12.63
N LYS A 47 -5.22 4.70 -11.55
CA LYS A 47 -5.88 6.02 -11.51
C LYS A 47 -5.30 6.98 -12.53
N TRP A 48 -3.97 7.00 -12.67
CA TRP A 48 -3.29 7.83 -13.66
C TRP A 48 -3.63 7.43 -15.09
N MET A 49 -3.62 6.13 -15.39
CA MET A 49 -4.00 5.61 -16.70
C MET A 49 -5.46 5.95 -17.04
N LEU A 50 -6.38 5.76 -16.09
CA LEU A 50 -7.79 6.11 -16.26
C LEU A 50 -7.95 7.62 -16.50
N GLY A 51 -7.26 8.46 -15.72
CA GLY A 51 -7.27 9.90 -15.90
C GLY A 51 -6.78 10.33 -17.28
N PHE A 52 -5.71 9.71 -17.79
CA PHE A 52 -5.21 9.95 -19.13
C PHE A 52 -6.22 9.55 -20.21
N VAL A 53 -6.83 8.37 -20.09
CA VAL A 53 -7.86 7.90 -21.03
C VAL A 53 -9.07 8.84 -21.04
N LEU A 54 -9.54 9.28 -19.87
CA LEU A 54 -10.64 10.24 -19.75
C LEU A 54 -10.29 11.60 -20.37
N ALA A 55 -9.09 12.12 -20.11
CA ALA A 55 -8.64 13.37 -20.70
C ALA A 55 -8.58 13.28 -22.23
N PHE A 56 -8.11 12.16 -22.78
CA PHE A 56 -8.07 11.92 -24.22
C PHE A 56 -9.48 11.84 -24.82
N GLN A 57 -10.39 11.13 -24.16
CA GLN A 57 -11.79 11.08 -24.57
C GLN A 57 -12.41 12.49 -24.59
N ILE A 58 -12.28 13.26 -23.51
CA ILE A 58 -12.78 14.64 -23.44
C ILE A 58 -12.17 15.50 -24.54
N GLY A 59 -10.87 15.39 -24.79
CA GLY A 59 -10.20 16.14 -25.87
C GLY A 59 -10.76 15.81 -27.25
N ILE A 60 -11.02 14.53 -27.53
CA ILE A 60 -11.69 14.09 -28.76
C ILE A 60 -13.11 14.67 -28.84
N PHE A 61 -13.90 14.56 -27.76
CA PHE A 61 -15.26 15.07 -27.72
C PHE A 61 -15.31 16.58 -27.97
N VAL A 62 -14.42 17.36 -27.34
CA VAL A 62 -14.34 18.81 -27.56
C VAL A 62 -14.01 19.12 -29.02
N LYS A 63 -13.05 18.41 -29.62
CA LYS A 63 -12.67 18.58 -31.04
C LYS A 63 -13.75 18.11 -32.03
N LEU A 64 -14.64 17.21 -31.65
CA LEU A 64 -15.70 16.71 -32.55
C LEU A 64 -16.99 17.52 -32.46
N PHE A 65 -17.30 18.09 -31.30
CA PHE A 65 -18.62 18.67 -31.03
C PHE A 65 -18.62 20.16 -30.68
N ILE A 66 -17.49 20.74 -30.28
CA ILE A 66 -17.41 22.15 -29.85
C ILE A 66 -16.54 23.00 -30.77
N HIS A 67 -15.50 22.43 -31.40
CA HIS A 67 -14.64 23.13 -32.36
C HIS A 67 -14.66 22.46 -33.73
#